data_AF-A0A9D6YP07-F1
#
_entry.id   AF-A0A9D6YP07-F1
#
_cell.length_a   1.000
_cell.length_b   1.000
_cell.length_c   1.000
_cell.angle_alpha   90.00
_cell.angle_beta   90.00
_cell.angle_gamma   90.00
#
_symmetry.space_group_name_H-M   'P 1'
#
loop_
_entity.id
_entity.type
_entity.pdbx_description
1 polymer ?
#
loop_
_entity_poly.entity_id
_entity_poly.type
_entity_poly.pdbx_seq_one_letter_code
_entity_poly.pdbx_strand_id
1 'polypeptide(L)'
;MAQETPLSDIELGFVRKRDGKTVNVKLFEIFKNFKTIDFINNEVVLNGETYIANSFRNPYYEVQLNVVKNSVNGGNVTYQINGVSYDGNQSLTVEKDSQVTITIIPAQGSVIESVQDETGHLYEPVNGVVMVTMSVTHTLTINFNVIPPQ
;
A
#
# COMPACT_ATOMS: atom_id res chain seq x y z
N MET A 1 -28.85 32.15 16.17
CA MET A 1 -27.49 32.35 16.73
C MET A 1 -26.90 30.98 16.93
N ALA A 2 -25.81 30.64 16.23
CA ALA A 2 -25.10 29.39 16.50
C ALA A 2 -24.40 29.55 17.86
N GLN A 3 -24.66 28.64 18.80
CA GLN A 3 -23.96 28.61 20.07
C GLN A 3 -22.54 28.12 19.78
N GLU A 4 -21.54 29.00 19.91
CA GLU A 4 -20.15 28.60 19.74
C GLU A 4 -19.77 27.62 20.85
N THR A 5 -19.35 26.41 20.46
CA THR A 5 -18.86 25.42 21.40
C THR A 5 -17.57 25.93 22.03
N PRO A 6 -17.47 25.98 23.37
CA PRO A 6 -16.24 26.37 24.03
C PRO A 6 -15.07 25.49 23.59
N LEU A 7 -13.92 26.09 23.28
CA LEU A 7 -12.69 25.35 22.92
C LEU A 7 -12.25 24.36 24.02
N SER A 8 -12.70 24.54 25.26
CA SER A 8 -12.46 23.63 26.39
C SER A 8 -13.14 22.27 26.25
N ASP A 9 -14.19 22.20 25.43
CA ASP A 9 -15.06 21.02 25.32
C ASP A 9 -14.78 20.23 24.04
N ILE A 10 -13.88 20.72 23.19
CA ILE A 10 -13.43 20.03 21.98
C ILE A 10 -12.37 19.01 22.37
N GLU A 11 -12.62 17.75 22.02
CA GLU A 11 -11.65 16.66 22.14
C GLU A 11 -11.17 16.22 20.76
N LEU A 12 -9.88 15.91 20.65
CA LEU A 12 -9.28 15.31 19.48
C LEU A 12 -8.76 13.92 19.82
N GLY A 13 -9.11 12.93 18.98
CA GLY A 13 -8.64 11.56 19.12
C GLY A 13 -7.26 11.38 18.49
N PHE A 14 -6.33 10.79 19.25
CA PHE A 14 -4.99 10.42 18.80
C PHE A 14 -4.73 8.94 19.02
N VAL A 15 -3.85 8.33 18.22
CA VAL A 15 -3.38 6.96 18.46
C VAL A 15 -1.98 7.02 19.08
N ARG A 16 -1.81 6.42 20.26
CA ARG A 16 -0.50 6.37 20.93
C ARG A 16 0.40 5.36 20.21
N LYS A 17 1.61 5.79 19.83
CA LYS A 17 2.55 4.97 19.03
C LYS A 17 2.99 3.69 19.73
N ARG A 18 3.18 3.75 21.05
CA ARG A 18 3.70 2.63 21.86
C ARG A 18 2.75 1.43 21.92
N ASP A 19 1.44 1.66 22.01
CA ASP A 19 0.46 0.60 22.32
C ASP A 19 -0.75 0.59 21.37
N GLY A 20 -0.82 1.49 20.40
CA GLY A 20 -1.92 1.58 19.43
C GLY A 20 -3.25 2.05 20.02
N LYS A 21 -3.29 2.47 21.30
CA LYS A 21 -4.54 2.88 21.94
C LYS A 21 -4.95 4.27 21.49
N THR A 22 -6.25 4.43 21.22
CA THR A 22 -6.85 5.75 21.04
C THR A 22 -6.92 6.49 22.37
N VAL A 23 -6.48 7.73 22.37
CA VAL A 23 -6.56 8.66 23.49
C VAL A 23 -7.24 9.92 22.99
N ASN A 24 -8.33 10.30 23.64
CA ASN A 24 -8.95 11.59 23.41
C ASN A 24 -8.25 12.62 24.30
N VAL A 25 -7.81 13.72 23.70
CA VAL A 25 -7.13 14.82 24.40
C VAL A 25 -7.93 16.09 24.15
N LYS A 26 -8.18 16.86 25.21
CA LYS A 26 -8.85 18.15 25.11
C LYS A 26 -8.00 19.13 24.31
N LEU A 27 -8.62 19.84 23.37
CA LEU A 27 -7.94 20.76 22.47
C LEU A 27 -7.14 21.84 23.21
N PHE A 28 -7.69 22.34 24.32
CA PHE A 28 -6.99 23.31 25.16
C PHE A 28 -5.74 22.74 25.86
N GLU A 29 -5.73 21.45 26.22
CA GLU A 29 -4.55 20.79 26.79
C GLU A 29 -3.46 20.56 25.74
N ILE A 30 -3.86 20.31 24.49
CA ILE A 30 -2.94 20.22 23.36
C ILE A 30 -2.18 21.53 23.20
N PHE A 31 -2.89 22.66 23.13
CA PHE A 31 -2.26 23.97 22.97
C PHE A 31 -1.33 24.34 24.13
N LYS A 32 -1.62 23.90 25.35
CA LYS A 32 -0.76 24.14 26.52
C LYS A 32 0.51 23.30 26.54
N ASN A 33 0.43 22.06 26.09
CA ASN A 33 1.51 21.07 26.23
C ASN A 33 2.21 20.76 24.92
N PHE A 34 1.94 21.57 23.90
CA PHE A 34 2.49 21.41 22.57
C PHE A 34 3.98 21.70 22.56
N LYS A 35 4.79 20.73 22.14
CA LYS A 35 6.24 20.92 21.99
C LYS A 35 6.64 21.03 20.53
N THR A 36 6.26 20.05 19.73
CA THR A 36 6.63 19.96 18.31
C THR A 36 5.50 19.29 17.51
N ILE A 37 5.32 19.74 16.28
CA ILE A 37 4.65 18.98 15.22
C ILE A 37 5.72 18.52 14.26
N ASP A 38 5.75 17.22 13.99
CA ASP A 38 6.46 16.70 12.85
C ASP A 38 5.44 16.33 11.77
N PHE A 39 5.32 17.19 10.75
CA PHE A 39 4.46 16.95 9.59
C PHE A 39 5.04 15.90 8.62
N ILE A 40 6.32 15.54 8.75
CA ILE A 40 6.96 14.51 7.92
C ILE A 40 6.60 13.12 8.47
N ASN A 41 6.63 12.95 9.79
CA ASN A 41 6.32 11.67 10.43
C ASN A 41 4.89 11.59 10.98
N ASN A 42 4.09 12.66 10.85
CA ASN A 42 2.74 12.79 11.40
C ASN A 42 2.67 12.54 12.90
N GLU A 43 3.72 12.98 13.60
CA GLU A 43 3.90 12.81 15.02
C GLU A 43 3.62 14.11 15.78
N VAL A 44 2.88 13.98 16.88
CA VAL A 44 2.66 15.04 17.85
C VAL A 44 3.18 14.56 19.20
N VAL A 45 4.01 15.36 19.86
CA VAL A 45 4.49 15.06 21.21
C VAL A 45 3.66 15.86 22.23
N LEU A 46 2.89 15.15 23.06
CA LEU A 46 2.10 15.72 24.14
C LEU A 46 2.52 15.08 25.46
N ASN A 47 2.85 15.90 26.46
CA ASN A 47 3.26 15.43 27.80
C ASN A 47 4.41 14.40 27.78
N GLY A 48 5.31 14.47 26.79
CA GLY A 48 6.45 13.56 26.65
C GLY A 48 6.13 12.22 25.98
N GLU A 49 4.89 12.00 25.55
CA GLU A 49 4.49 10.84 24.76
C GLU A 49 4.29 11.24 23.29
N THR A 50 4.66 10.36 22.37
CA THR A 50 4.48 10.54 20.92
C THR A 50 3.16 9.92 20.45
N TYR A 51 2.36 10.72 19.77
CA TYR A 51 1.06 10.38 19.22
C TYR A 51 1.10 10.49 17.70
N ILE A 52 0.41 9.58 17.02
CA ILE A 52 0.19 9.65 15.58
C ILE A 52 -1.23 10.15 15.35
N ALA A 53 -1.35 11.27 14.65
CA ALA A 53 -2.64 11.76 14.20
C ALA A 53 -3.03 11.00 12.93
N ASN A 54 -3.85 9.94 13.09
CA ASN A 54 -4.36 9.13 11.98
C ASN A 54 -5.02 9.98 10.87
N SER A 55 -5.54 11.16 11.21
CA SER A 55 -6.16 12.11 10.29
C SER A 55 -5.21 12.68 9.23
N PHE A 56 -3.88 12.59 9.41
CA PHE A 56 -2.88 13.01 8.41
C PHE A 56 -2.29 11.84 7.62
N ARG A 57 -2.78 10.61 7.81
CA ARG A 57 -2.18 9.40 7.19
C ARG A 57 -2.36 9.25 5.68
N ASN A 58 -3.17 10.05 4.97
CA ASN A 58 -3.43 9.79 3.55
C ASN A 58 -3.55 11.09 2.74
N PRO A 59 -2.61 11.39 1.80
CA PRO A 59 -2.36 10.58 0.59
C PRO A 59 -0.87 10.36 0.19
N TYR A 60 0.11 10.69 1.02
CA TYR A 60 1.53 10.65 0.64
C TYR A 60 2.22 9.28 0.78
N TYR A 61 1.52 8.30 1.36
CA TYR A 61 2.02 6.94 1.58
C TYR A 61 1.29 5.90 0.73
N GLU A 62 0.54 6.31 -0.29
CA GLU A 62 -0.12 5.37 -1.20
C GLU A 62 0.46 5.52 -2.60
N VAL A 63 0.78 4.38 -3.21
CA VAL A 63 1.17 4.29 -4.61
C VAL A 63 0.30 3.25 -5.30
N GLN A 64 0.26 3.25 -6.63
CA GLN A 64 -0.51 2.26 -7.36
C GLN A 64 0.38 1.11 -7.84
N LEU A 65 -0.08 -0.12 -7.66
CA LEU A 65 0.41 -1.27 -8.39
C LEU A 65 -0.60 -1.61 -9.49
N ASN A 66 -0.18 -1.48 -10.74
CA ASN A 66 -0.91 -1.98 -11.88
C ASN A 66 -0.31 -3.32 -12.30
N VAL A 67 -1.13 -4.37 -12.38
CA VAL A 67 -0.72 -5.65 -12.95
C VAL A 67 -1.47 -5.85 -14.26
N VAL A 68 -0.71 -5.92 -15.35
CA VAL A 68 -1.20 -6.15 -16.70
C VAL A 68 -0.92 -7.60 -17.07
N LYS A 69 -1.98 -8.31 -17.44
CA LYS A 69 -1.95 -9.69 -17.86
C LYS A 69 -2.01 -9.73 -19.39
N ASN A 70 -0.95 -10.18 -20.05
CA ASN A 70 -0.87 -10.27 -21.50
C ASN A 70 -0.72 -11.72 -22.00
N SER A 71 -1.75 -12.20 -22.72
CA SER A 71 -1.75 -13.54 -23.33
C SER A 71 -1.15 -13.49 -24.72
N VAL A 72 -0.06 -14.23 -24.91
CA VAL A 72 0.54 -14.48 -26.22
C VAL A 72 0.10 -15.86 -26.69
N ASN A 73 -0.33 -15.97 -27.94
CA ASN A 73 -0.77 -17.22 -28.59
C ASN A 73 -1.86 -18.03 -27.84
N GLY A 74 -2.62 -17.41 -26.94
CA GLY A 74 -3.70 -18.08 -26.21
C GLY A 74 -3.28 -18.78 -24.92
N GLY A 75 -2.08 -18.50 -24.39
CA GLY A 75 -1.70 -18.95 -23.05
C GLY A 75 -2.67 -18.40 -21.99
N ASN A 76 -2.75 -19.01 -20.82
CA ASN A 76 -3.52 -18.47 -19.69
C ASN A 76 -2.75 -18.60 -18.37
N VAL A 77 -2.99 -17.65 -17.47
CA VAL A 77 -2.35 -17.59 -16.15
C VAL A 77 -3.36 -17.04 -15.15
N THR A 78 -3.37 -17.61 -13.96
CA THR A 78 -3.99 -16.97 -12.79
C THR A 78 -2.87 -16.36 -11.97
N TYR A 79 -3.11 -15.19 -11.38
CA TYR A 79 -2.14 -14.62 -10.47
C TYR A 79 -2.82 -14.16 -9.18
N GLN A 80 -2.02 -14.08 -8.12
CA GLN A 80 -2.43 -13.61 -6.82
C GLN A 80 -1.57 -12.43 -6.42
N ILE A 81 -2.20 -11.41 -5.82
CA ILE A 81 -1.49 -10.30 -5.17
C ILE A 81 -1.77 -10.40 -3.68
N ASN A 82 -0.71 -10.58 -2.88
CA ASN A 82 -0.79 -10.81 -1.44
C ASN A 82 -1.78 -11.93 -1.05
N GLY A 83 -1.81 -13.01 -1.85
CA GLY A 83 -2.67 -14.18 -1.64
C GLY A 83 -4.11 -14.05 -2.15
N VAL A 84 -4.50 -12.89 -2.71
CA VAL A 84 -5.83 -12.69 -3.32
C VAL A 84 -5.74 -12.94 -4.82
N SER A 85 -6.57 -13.85 -5.35
CA SER A 85 -6.61 -14.20 -6.77
C SER A 85 -7.30 -13.16 -7.63
N TYR A 86 -6.77 -12.93 -8.83
CA TYR A 86 -7.34 -12.05 -9.84
C TYR A 86 -7.25 -12.67 -11.24
N ASP A 87 -8.30 -12.47 -12.05
CA ASP A 87 -8.44 -13.13 -13.36
C ASP A 87 -8.05 -12.26 -14.57
N GLY A 88 -7.98 -10.94 -14.38
CA GLY A 88 -7.69 -9.95 -15.41
C GLY A 88 -6.70 -8.88 -14.93
N ASN A 89 -6.56 -7.77 -15.65
CA ASN A 89 -5.73 -6.64 -15.21
C ASN A 89 -6.23 -6.09 -13.87
N GLN A 90 -5.33 -5.62 -13.02
CA GLN A 90 -5.66 -5.04 -11.73
C GLN A 90 -4.93 -3.73 -11.50
N SER A 91 -5.57 -2.86 -10.72
CA SER A 91 -4.97 -1.65 -10.16
C SER A 91 -5.28 -1.63 -8.67
N LEU A 92 -4.25 -1.65 -7.85
CA LEU A 92 -4.36 -1.68 -6.40
C LEU A 92 -3.65 -0.48 -5.81
N THR A 93 -4.31 0.17 -4.86
CA THR A 93 -3.67 1.12 -3.97
C THR A 93 -2.92 0.34 -2.90
N VAL A 94 -1.62 0.61 -2.77
CA VAL A 94 -0.73 -0.07 -1.84
C VAL A 94 0.09 0.94 -1.05
N GLU A 95 0.47 0.57 0.15
CA GLU A 95 1.32 1.42 0.99
C GLU A 95 2.69 1.59 0.34
N LYS A 96 3.17 2.83 0.28
CA LYS A 96 4.49 3.18 -0.21
C LYS A 96 5.55 2.52 0.66
N ASP A 97 6.62 2.06 0.03
CA ASP A 97 7.73 1.31 0.62
C ASP A 97 7.33 -0.06 1.20
N SER A 98 6.07 -0.48 1.03
CA SER A 98 5.65 -1.85 1.32
C SER A 98 6.18 -2.82 0.25
N GLN A 99 6.32 -4.08 0.65
CA GLN A 99 6.60 -5.16 -0.28
C GLN A 99 5.29 -5.87 -0.65
N VAL A 100 5.05 -6.00 -1.95
CA VAL A 100 3.93 -6.75 -2.50
C VAL A 100 4.44 -8.07 -3.05
N THR A 101 3.76 -9.16 -2.71
CA THR A 101 4.04 -10.50 -3.23
C THR A 101 3.06 -10.83 -4.34
N ILE A 102 3.59 -11.16 -5.51
CA ILE A 102 2.80 -11.57 -6.68
C ILE A 102 3.13 -13.02 -6.97
N THR A 103 2.14 -13.90 -6.85
CA THR A 103 2.26 -15.32 -7.17
C THR A 103 1.59 -15.59 -8.51
N ILE A 104 2.34 -16.15 -9.45
CA ILE A 104 1.94 -16.38 -10.83
C ILE A 104 1.82 -17.88 -11.04
N ILE A 105 0.64 -18.32 -11.45
CA ILE A 105 0.30 -19.74 -11.60
C ILE A 105 -0.15 -19.97 -13.05
N PRO A 106 0.74 -20.45 -13.93
CA PRO A 106 0.38 -20.80 -15.29
C PRO A 106 -0.69 -21.88 -15.31
N ALA A 107 -1.67 -21.73 -16.20
CA ALA A 107 -2.60 -22.80 -16.49
C ALA A 107 -1.86 -23.98 -17.15
N GLN A 108 -2.48 -25.17 -17.14
CA GLN A 108 -1.94 -26.33 -17.84
C GLN A 108 -1.69 -25.99 -19.32
N GLY A 109 -0.51 -26.34 -19.83
CA GLY A 109 -0.13 -26.01 -21.21
C GLY A 109 0.32 -24.56 -21.42
N SER A 110 0.48 -23.77 -20.36
CA SER A 110 0.99 -22.39 -20.43
C SER A 110 2.30 -22.22 -19.66
N VAL A 111 3.11 -21.25 -20.06
CA VAL A 111 4.36 -20.86 -19.41
C VAL A 111 4.45 -19.34 -19.24
N ILE A 112 5.17 -18.90 -18.21
CA ILE A 112 5.56 -17.50 -18.05
C ILE A 112 6.64 -17.21 -19.10
N GLU A 113 6.40 -16.23 -19.95
CA GLU A 113 7.38 -15.79 -20.95
C GLU A 113 8.27 -14.69 -20.40
N SER A 114 7.67 -13.67 -19.77
CA SER A 114 8.40 -12.64 -19.05
C SER A 114 7.53 -11.97 -17.98
N VAL A 115 8.20 -11.40 -16.99
CA VAL A 115 7.60 -10.45 -16.04
C VAL A 115 8.47 -9.21 -16.06
N GLN A 116 7.90 -8.07 -16.39
CA GLN A 116 8.65 -6.82 -16.54
C GLN A 116 7.90 -5.61 -16.02
N ASP A 117 8.62 -4.59 -15.58
CA ASP A 117 8.03 -3.30 -15.24
C ASP A 117 7.93 -2.36 -16.45
N GLU A 118 7.39 -1.16 -16.23
CA GLU A 118 7.28 -0.06 -17.19
C GLU A 118 8.63 0.45 -17.72
N THR A 119 9.73 0.17 -17.04
CA THR A 119 11.09 0.56 -17.46
C THR A 119 11.75 -0.49 -18.34
N GLY A 120 11.15 -1.69 -18.43
CA GLY A 120 11.71 -2.84 -19.14
C GLY A 120 12.63 -3.70 -18.28
N HIS A 121 12.69 -3.46 -16.96
CA HIS A 121 13.42 -4.35 -16.07
C HIS A 121 12.72 -5.71 -16.01
N LEU A 122 13.49 -6.79 -16.19
CA LEU A 122 13.00 -8.16 -16.14
C LEU A 122 13.12 -8.72 -14.72
N TYR A 123 12.01 -9.25 -14.21
CA TYR A 123 11.96 -10.01 -12.98
C TYR A 123 12.11 -11.49 -13.30
N GLU A 124 12.90 -12.19 -12.50
CA GLU A 124 13.02 -13.65 -12.54
C GLU A 124 12.11 -14.26 -11.46
N PRO A 125 10.96 -14.84 -11.81
CA PRO A 125 10.06 -15.42 -10.81
C PRO A 125 10.71 -16.67 -10.19
N VAL A 126 10.90 -16.67 -8.87
CA VAL A 126 11.38 -17.85 -8.14
C VAL A 126 10.16 -18.68 -7.73
N ASN A 127 10.01 -19.88 -8.30
CA ASN A 127 8.82 -20.71 -8.10
C ASN A 127 7.50 -19.99 -8.44
N GLY A 128 7.51 -19.14 -9.47
CA GLY A 128 6.34 -18.35 -9.88
C GLY A 128 6.07 -17.14 -8.98
N VAL A 129 6.94 -16.81 -8.02
CA VAL A 129 6.76 -15.66 -7.13
C VAL A 129 7.67 -14.50 -7.52
N VAL A 130 7.10 -13.30 -7.55
CA VAL A 130 7.79 -12.02 -7.72
C VAL A 130 7.48 -11.13 -6.53
N MET A 131 8.51 -10.51 -5.95
CA MET A 131 8.35 -9.50 -4.90
C MET A 131 8.68 -8.13 -5.45
N VAL A 132 7.80 -7.16 -5.23
CA VAL A 132 7.97 -5.79 -5.70
C VAL A 132 7.92 -4.85 -4.49
N THR A 133 8.94 -4.01 -4.34
CA THR A 133 8.93 -2.94 -3.33
C THR A 133 8.30 -1.69 -3.93
N MET A 134 7.20 -1.23 -3.35
CA MET A 134 6.35 -0.19 -3.89
C MET A 134 6.81 1.21 -3.47
N SER A 135 7.95 1.68 -3.97
CA SER A 135 8.45 3.03 -3.65
C SER A 135 7.76 4.14 -4.47
N VAL A 136 7.22 3.77 -5.64
CA VAL A 136 6.48 4.61 -6.58
C VAL A 136 5.36 3.79 -7.20
N THR A 137 4.49 4.43 -7.99
CA THR A 137 3.52 3.71 -8.82
C THR A 137 4.27 2.82 -9.82
N HIS A 138 3.92 1.54 -9.85
CA HIS A 138 4.51 0.54 -10.75
C HIS A 138 3.46 -0.10 -11.65
N THR A 139 3.89 -0.50 -12.84
CA THR A 139 3.11 -1.29 -13.78
C THR A 139 3.89 -2.55 -14.14
N LEU A 140 3.48 -3.68 -13.57
CA LEU A 140 4.05 -4.98 -13.88
C LEU A 140 3.26 -5.63 -15.02
N THR A 141 3.93 -5.93 -16.12
CA THR A 141 3.38 -6.71 -17.24
C THR A 141 3.84 -8.15 -17.13
N ILE A 142 2.89 -9.07 -17.02
CA ILE A 142 3.12 -10.52 -17.01
C ILE A 142 2.72 -11.06 -18.38
N ASN A 143 3.72 -11.48 -19.16
CA ASN A 143 3.53 -12.13 -20.45
C ASN A 143 3.58 -13.64 -20.28
N PHE A 144 2.64 -14.34 -20.91
CA PHE A 144 2.56 -15.79 -20.87
C PHE A 144 2.18 -16.33 -22.24
N ASN A 145 2.69 -17.52 -22.53
CA ASN A 145 2.60 -18.16 -23.83
C ASN A 145 2.09 -19.60 -23.68
N VAL A 146 1.58 -20.17 -24.76
CA VAL A 146 1.29 -21.61 -24.83
C VAL A 146 2.61 -22.36 -24.91
N ILE A 147 2.72 -23.49 -24.21
CA ILE A 147 3.86 -24.40 -24.35
C ILE A 147 3.90 -24.88 -25.81
N PRO A 148 5.00 -24.64 -26.55
CA PRO A 148 5.11 -25.10 -27.93
C PRO A 148 4.90 -26.61 -28.04
N PRO A 149 4.29 -27.11 -29.13
CA PRO A 149 4.23 -28.55 -29.40
C PRO A 149 5.66 -29.13 -29.41
N GLN A 150 5.87 -30.25 -28.72
CA GLN A 150 7.12 -31.01 -28.76
C GLN A 150 7.29 -31.78 -30.06
#